data_AF-A0A2E6DB20-F1
#
_entry.id   AF-A0A2E6DB20-F1
#
_cell.length_a   1.000
_cell.length_b   1.000
_cell.length_c   1.000
_cell.angle_alpha   90.00
_cell.angle_beta   90.00
_cell.angle_gamma   90.00
#
_symmetry.space_group_name_H-M   'P 1'
#
loop_
_entity.id
_entity.type
_entity.pdbx_description
1 polymer ?
#
loop_
_entity_poly.entity_id
_entity_poly.type
_entity_poly.pdbx_seq_one_letter_code
_entity_poly.pdbx_strand_id
1 'polypeptide(L)'
;MLRSSASDDTINTISTTLLLAACSAPQAAEPQQTPFRQILGQSSFHTSSQRLIFHAVLRGLYEDGVRDDVIARLTRTDAATGMPYSFVYACPVCMPAFNALRVYAARPAFYGDKMGATTFGPGLPGELRARLLSEDGPRHRAAIQEIIGGWLAKHIDAMKPTPEERAALDTELEELSEKGLAMLRSYLDGLPVNVLAEPGLPESTREYYRAAATVYADWESCPSCDGASEACDTTAPTMGMPGGR
;
A
#
# COMPACT_ATOMS: atom_id res chain seq x y z
N MET A 1 -54.50 -74.35 13.84
CA MET A 1 -55.67 -74.11 14.73
C MET A 1 -55.20 -73.28 15.92
N LEU A 2 -55.91 -72.17 16.20
CA LEU A 2 -55.97 -71.43 17.48
C LEU A 2 -54.68 -70.65 17.88
N ARG A 3 -54.69 -69.29 17.83
CA ARG A 3 -54.99 -68.33 18.93
C ARG A 3 -53.96 -68.44 20.08
N SER A 4 -53.46 -67.42 20.78
CA SER A 4 -53.55 -65.95 20.81
C SER A 4 -52.77 -65.51 22.07
N SER A 5 -52.19 -64.31 22.10
CA SER A 5 -51.69 -63.53 23.27
C SER A 5 -50.48 -64.11 24.01
N ALA A 6 -49.54 -63.39 24.62
CA ALA A 6 -49.19 -61.98 24.88
C ALA A 6 -47.63 -62.02 25.03
N SER A 7 -46.81 -60.98 25.15
CA SER A 7 -46.92 -59.62 25.63
C SER A 7 -45.60 -58.92 25.25
N ASP A 8 -45.65 -57.60 25.19
CA ASP A 8 -44.61 -56.64 25.56
C ASP A 8 -43.34 -56.49 24.69
N ASP A 9 -43.46 -55.49 23.82
CA ASP A 9 -42.60 -54.31 23.81
C ASP A 9 -41.10 -54.51 23.57
N THR A 10 -40.80 -54.75 22.29
CA THR A 10 -39.61 -54.25 21.59
C THR A 10 -39.34 -52.78 21.93
N ILE A 11 -38.27 -52.53 22.68
CA ILE A 11 -37.62 -51.23 22.80
C ILE A 11 -37.10 -50.85 21.41
N ASN A 12 -37.88 -50.02 20.72
CA ASN A 12 -37.55 -49.51 19.40
C ASN A 12 -36.50 -48.41 19.56
N THR A 13 -35.34 -48.64 18.97
CA THR A 13 -34.20 -47.74 18.89
C THR A 13 -34.65 -46.43 18.22
N ILE A 14 -34.85 -45.37 19.00
CA ILE A 14 -35.09 -44.03 18.45
C ILE A 14 -33.75 -43.53 17.92
N SER A 15 -33.52 -43.80 16.64
CA SER A 15 -32.46 -43.23 15.84
C SER A 15 -32.79 -41.75 15.61
N THR A 16 -32.39 -40.91 16.57
CA THR A 16 -32.51 -39.46 16.49
C THR A 16 -31.65 -38.97 15.33
N THR A 17 -32.28 -38.83 14.18
CA THR A 17 -31.66 -38.28 12.98
C THR A 17 -31.48 -36.79 13.22
N LEU A 18 -30.24 -36.39 13.55
CA LEU A 18 -29.83 -35.02 13.73
C LEU A 18 -29.99 -34.30 12.37
N LEU A 19 -31.10 -33.57 12.18
CA LEU A 19 -31.24 -32.64 11.07
C LEU A 19 -30.24 -31.49 11.29
N LEU A 20 -29.10 -31.56 10.61
CA LEU A 20 -28.21 -30.43 10.38
C LEU A 20 -28.98 -29.40 9.56
N ALA A 21 -29.65 -28.47 10.25
CA ALA A 21 -30.11 -27.23 9.66
C ALA A 21 -28.87 -26.44 9.23
N ALA A 22 -28.48 -26.60 7.95
CA ALA A 22 -27.51 -25.75 7.31
C ALA A 22 -28.04 -24.32 7.35
N CYS A 23 -27.59 -23.54 8.34
CA CYS A 23 -27.76 -22.10 8.35
C CYS A 23 -26.94 -21.58 7.18
N SER A 24 -27.59 -21.38 6.03
CA SER A 24 -27.04 -20.62 4.93
C SER A 24 -26.81 -19.20 5.44
N ALA A 25 -25.59 -18.91 5.90
CA ALA A 25 -25.16 -17.55 6.10
C ALA A 25 -25.36 -16.82 4.75
N PRO A 26 -25.90 -15.58 4.74
CA PRO A 26 -25.91 -14.80 3.52
C PRO A 26 -24.47 -14.68 3.06
N GLN A 27 -24.15 -15.28 1.91
CA GLN A 27 -22.92 -14.97 1.21
C GLN A 27 -22.96 -13.45 1.01
N ALA A 28 -22.12 -12.75 1.75
CA ALA A 28 -21.80 -11.37 1.42
C ALA A 28 -21.39 -11.41 -0.04
N ALA A 29 -22.19 -10.80 -0.90
CA ALA A 29 -21.89 -10.72 -2.33
C ALA A 29 -20.45 -10.22 -2.43
N GLU A 30 -19.57 -11.03 -3.03
CA GLU A 30 -18.24 -10.55 -3.38
C GLU A 30 -18.45 -9.25 -4.16
N PRO A 31 -17.83 -8.13 -3.75
CA PRO A 31 -18.04 -6.88 -4.45
C PRO A 31 -17.66 -7.08 -5.91
N GLN A 32 -18.67 -7.06 -6.78
CA GLN A 32 -18.47 -7.19 -8.22
C GLN A 32 -17.38 -6.21 -8.63
N GLN A 33 -16.28 -6.74 -9.16
CA GLN A 33 -15.16 -5.94 -9.60
C GLN A 33 -15.66 -5.02 -10.71
N THR A 34 -15.71 -3.72 -10.43
CA THR A 34 -16.09 -2.73 -11.44
C THR A 34 -15.12 -2.84 -12.62
N PRO A 35 -15.57 -2.71 -13.89
CA PRO A 35 -14.70 -2.71 -15.07
C PRO A 35 -13.49 -1.77 -14.95
N PHE A 36 -13.65 -0.70 -14.18
CA PHE A 36 -12.62 0.26 -13.80
C PHE A 36 -11.43 -0.33 -13.02
N ARG A 37 -11.67 -1.24 -12.07
CA ARG A 37 -10.60 -1.98 -11.34
C ARG A 37 -9.81 -2.89 -12.26
N GLN A 38 -10.41 -3.31 -13.37
CA GLN A 38 -9.78 -4.15 -14.39
C GLN A 38 -8.91 -3.30 -15.34
N ILE A 39 -9.35 -2.07 -15.65
CA ILE A 39 -8.61 -1.09 -16.47
C ILE A 39 -7.38 -0.54 -15.74
N LEU A 40 -7.45 -0.28 -14.43
CA LEU A 40 -6.32 0.21 -13.63
C LEU A 40 -5.39 -0.91 -13.10
N GLY A 41 -5.69 -2.17 -13.45
CA GLY A 41 -5.02 -3.35 -12.92
C GLY A 41 -5.44 -3.66 -11.47
N GLN A 42 -5.66 -4.94 -11.17
CA GLN A 42 -5.68 -5.38 -9.77
C GLN A 42 -4.32 -5.04 -9.17
N SER A 43 -4.27 -4.08 -8.23
CA SER A 43 -3.03 -3.71 -7.51
C SER A 43 -2.72 -4.80 -6.49
N SER A 44 -2.39 -5.98 -6.95
CA SER A 44 -1.97 -7.07 -6.12
C SER A 44 -0.45 -7.10 -6.16
N PHE A 45 0.17 -6.85 -4.99
CA PHE A 45 1.62 -6.72 -4.79
C PHE A 45 2.32 -8.05 -5.10
N HIS A 46 2.57 -8.32 -6.38
CA HIS A 46 2.93 -9.67 -6.83
C HIS A 46 4.33 -9.76 -7.41
N THR A 47 4.95 -8.67 -7.82
CA THR A 47 6.36 -8.72 -8.26
C THR A 47 7.30 -8.73 -7.07
N SER A 48 8.51 -9.25 -7.28
CA SER A 48 9.55 -9.26 -6.26
C SER A 48 9.94 -7.83 -5.86
N SER A 49 10.07 -6.90 -6.82
CA SER A 49 10.43 -5.52 -6.52
C SER A 49 9.33 -4.73 -5.81
N GLN A 50 8.05 -4.98 -6.09
CA GLN A 50 6.96 -4.39 -5.30
C GLN A 50 6.97 -4.87 -3.85
N ARG A 51 7.24 -6.16 -3.61
CA ARG A 51 7.41 -6.68 -2.24
C ARG A 51 8.63 -6.09 -1.56
N LEU A 52 9.74 -5.96 -2.27
CA LEU A 52 10.96 -5.32 -1.77
C LEU A 52 10.65 -3.89 -1.29
N ILE A 53 9.95 -3.08 -2.10
CA ILE A 53 9.58 -1.72 -1.72
C ILE A 53 8.71 -1.71 -0.47
N PHE A 54 7.69 -2.56 -0.41
CA PHE A 54 6.84 -2.69 0.77
C PHE A 54 7.66 -3.02 2.02
N HIS A 55 8.54 -4.01 1.95
CA HIS A 55 9.34 -4.46 3.10
C HIS A 55 10.40 -3.43 3.52
N ALA A 56 11.04 -2.77 2.56
CA ALA A 56 12.01 -1.71 2.83
C ALA A 56 11.36 -0.54 3.57
N VAL A 57 10.22 -0.05 3.05
CA VAL A 57 9.48 1.05 3.69
C VAL A 57 8.97 0.63 5.06
N LEU A 58 8.36 -0.55 5.20
CA LEU A 58 7.85 -1.02 6.49
C LEU A 58 8.96 -1.13 7.53
N ARG A 59 10.12 -1.69 7.14
CA ARG A 59 11.29 -1.79 8.00
C ARG A 59 11.79 -0.42 8.43
N GLY A 60 11.96 0.50 7.48
CA GLY A 60 12.40 1.87 7.73
C GLY A 60 11.49 2.61 8.71
N LEU A 61 10.16 2.46 8.57
CA LEU A 61 9.19 3.04 9.49
C LEU A 61 9.38 2.57 10.95
N TYR A 62 9.68 1.28 11.14
CA TYR A 62 9.94 0.70 12.46
C TYR A 62 11.30 1.09 13.03
N GLU A 63 12.34 1.10 12.20
CA GLU A 63 13.72 1.45 12.59
C GLU A 63 13.86 2.93 12.91
N ASP A 64 13.16 3.82 12.20
CA ASP A 64 13.21 5.26 12.43
C ASP A 64 12.16 5.71 13.47
N GLY A 65 11.15 4.90 13.80
CA GLY A 65 10.16 5.24 14.82
C GLY A 65 9.22 6.36 14.40
N VAL A 66 8.71 6.30 13.16
CA VAL A 66 7.90 7.38 12.57
C VAL A 66 6.62 7.62 13.39
N ARG A 67 6.38 8.89 13.74
CA ARG A 67 5.27 9.30 14.60
C ARG A 67 3.93 9.31 13.85
N ASP A 68 2.85 9.10 14.60
CA ASP A 68 1.50 8.97 14.05
C ASP A 68 0.99 10.21 13.31
N ASP A 69 1.46 11.42 13.66
CA ASP A 69 1.11 12.64 12.94
C ASP A 69 1.68 12.66 11.52
N VAL A 70 2.93 12.19 11.36
CA VAL A 70 3.54 12.01 10.04
C VAL A 70 2.82 10.91 9.28
N ILE A 71 2.51 9.78 9.93
CA ILE A 71 1.77 8.69 9.29
C ILE A 71 0.40 9.16 8.81
N ALA A 72 -0.37 9.85 9.65
CA ALA A 72 -1.67 10.40 9.28
C ALA A 72 -1.57 11.36 8.09
N ARG A 73 -0.51 12.17 8.01
CA ARG A 73 -0.24 13.07 6.87
C ARG A 73 0.06 12.30 5.59
N LEU A 74 0.87 11.26 5.67
CA LEU A 74 1.29 10.44 4.52
C LEU A 74 0.17 9.51 4.03
N THR A 75 -0.67 9.01 4.92
CA THR A 75 -1.77 8.10 4.58
C THR A 75 -3.09 8.80 4.23
N ARG A 76 -3.09 10.14 4.18
CA ARG A 76 -4.30 10.92 3.88
C ARG A 76 -4.79 10.64 2.46
N THR A 77 -6.08 10.40 2.32
CA THR A 77 -6.76 10.19 1.04
C THR A 77 -7.89 11.19 0.83
N ASP A 78 -8.17 11.51 -0.42
CA ASP A 78 -9.37 12.22 -0.82
C ASP A 78 -10.63 11.39 -0.46
N ALA A 79 -11.64 12.03 0.11
CA ALA A 79 -12.81 11.35 0.64
C ALA A 79 -13.76 10.84 -0.46
N ALA A 80 -13.81 11.52 -1.60
CA ALA A 80 -14.70 11.16 -2.70
C ALA A 80 -14.14 10.01 -3.54
N THR A 81 -12.83 10.01 -3.73
CA THR A 81 -12.15 9.10 -4.67
C THR A 81 -11.27 8.05 -4.02
N GLY A 82 -10.89 8.26 -2.75
CA GLY A 82 -9.91 7.42 -2.06
C GLY A 82 -8.47 7.62 -2.54
N MET A 83 -8.20 8.61 -3.39
CA MET A 83 -6.85 8.85 -3.90
C MET A 83 -5.91 9.39 -2.82
N PRO A 84 -4.68 8.87 -2.71
CA PRO A 84 -3.71 9.39 -1.75
C PRO A 84 -3.19 10.77 -2.13
N TYR A 85 -3.04 11.66 -1.16
CA TYR A 85 -2.48 13.01 -1.38
C TYR A 85 -0.95 13.04 -1.41
N SER A 86 -0.29 11.98 -0.95
CA SER A 86 1.18 11.91 -0.84
C SER A 86 1.79 10.92 -1.84
N PHE A 87 0.96 10.24 -2.63
CA PHE A 87 1.38 9.16 -3.53
C PHE A 87 0.58 9.21 -4.83
N VAL A 88 1.16 8.74 -5.93
CA VAL A 88 0.43 8.55 -7.19
C VAL A 88 -0.40 7.27 -7.10
N TYR A 89 -1.71 7.37 -7.29
CA TYR A 89 -2.59 6.21 -7.28
C TYR A 89 -2.21 5.22 -8.39
N ALA A 90 -2.28 3.92 -8.06
CA ALA A 90 -1.95 2.80 -8.93
C ALA A 90 -0.49 2.76 -9.46
N CYS A 91 0.36 3.74 -9.14
CA CYS A 91 1.78 3.68 -9.43
C CYS A 91 2.43 2.47 -8.72
N PRO A 92 3.22 1.65 -9.44
CA PRO A 92 3.74 0.41 -8.90
C PRO A 92 4.85 0.59 -7.85
N VAL A 93 5.38 1.81 -7.69
CA VAL A 93 6.33 2.18 -6.62
C VAL A 93 5.60 2.81 -5.42
N CYS A 94 4.65 3.70 -5.70
CA CYS A 94 3.85 4.40 -4.69
C CYS A 94 2.96 3.46 -3.89
N MET A 95 2.23 2.55 -4.55
CA MET A 95 1.22 1.74 -3.87
C MET A 95 1.81 0.76 -2.85
N PRO A 96 2.95 0.08 -3.10
CA PRO A 96 3.60 -0.71 -2.06
C PRO A 96 4.07 0.13 -0.87
N ALA A 97 4.66 1.31 -1.12
CA ALA A 97 5.10 2.22 -0.06
C ALA A 97 3.91 2.75 0.78
N PHE A 98 2.83 3.18 0.12
CA PHE A 98 1.61 3.63 0.78
C PHE A 98 0.96 2.53 1.63
N ASN A 99 0.96 1.29 1.15
CA ASN A 99 0.41 0.19 1.94
C ASN A 99 1.30 -0.21 3.11
N ALA A 100 2.62 -0.10 3.01
CA ALA A 100 3.51 -0.24 4.16
C ALA A 100 3.19 0.81 5.24
N LEU A 101 2.97 2.06 4.85
CA LEU A 101 2.53 3.13 5.76
C LEU A 101 1.18 2.81 6.43
N ARG A 102 0.21 2.28 5.68
CA ARG A 102 -1.10 1.90 6.24
C ARG A 102 -1.01 0.71 7.19
N VAL A 103 -0.18 -0.28 6.89
CA VAL A 103 0.09 -1.41 7.81
C VAL A 103 0.74 -0.90 9.08
N TYR A 104 1.73 -0.01 8.95
CA TYR A 104 2.37 0.63 10.10
C TYR A 104 1.40 1.51 10.90
N ALA A 105 0.46 2.21 10.26
CA ALA A 105 -0.59 2.98 10.95
C ALA A 105 -1.47 2.10 11.84
N ALA A 106 -1.68 0.84 11.44
CA ALA A 106 -2.48 -0.14 12.17
C ALA A 106 -1.65 -1.01 13.15
N ARG A 107 -0.38 -0.66 13.40
CA ARG A 107 0.51 -1.46 14.24
C ARG A 107 0.01 -1.55 15.69
N PRO A 108 0.02 -2.74 16.30
CA PRO A 108 -0.26 -2.86 17.73
C PRO A 108 0.93 -2.40 18.56
N ALA A 109 0.69 -2.14 19.85
CA ALA A 109 1.78 -2.05 20.82
C ALA A 109 2.52 -3.40 20.92
N PHE A 110 3.82 -3.35 21.21
CA PHE A 110 4.59 -4.56 21.42
C PHE A 110 4.11 -5.31 22.64
N TYR A 111 3.99 -6.63 22.48
CA TYR A 111 3.55 -7.50 23.55
C TYR A 111 4.51 -7.41 24.75
N GLY A 112 3.96 -7.15 25.94
CA GLY A 112 4.72 -7.08 27.18
C GLY A 112 5.49 -5.77 27.39
N ASP A 113 5.41 -4.81 26.47
CA ASP A 113 6.01 -3.48 26.66
C ASP A 113 5.13 -2.64 27.61
N LYS A 114 5.70 -2.26 28.75
CA LYS A 114 4.98 -1.49 29.78
C LYS A 114 4.83 0.00 29.43
N MET A 115 5.60 0.48 28.46
CA MET A 115 5.58 1.88 28.01
C MET A 115 4.65 2.07 26.81
N GLY A 116 4.07 0.99 26.27
CA GLY A 116 3.21 1.03 25.11
C GLY A 116 3.98 1.33 23.82
N ALA A 117 5.27 0.94 23.74
CA ALA A 117 6.06 1.12 22.54
C ALA A 117 5.41 0.39 21.35
N THR A 118 5.24 1.12 20.25
CA THR A 118 4.71 0.60 18.98
C THR A 118 5.77 0.55 17.89
N THR A 119 7.02 0.90 18.21
CA THR A 119 8.11 1.02 17.24
C THR A 119 9.49 0.89 17.91
N PHE A 120 10.56 0.72 17.14
CA PHE A 120 11.92 0.52 17.66
C PHE A 120 12.76 1.80 17.66
N GLY A 121 12.51 2.68 16.70
CA GLY A 121 13.33 3.86 16.44
C GLY A 121 13.12 5.05 17.38
N PRO A 122 14.06 6.00 17.38
CA PRO A 122 14.02 7.20 18.21
C PRO A 122 13.06 8.29 17.71
N GLY A 123 12.52 8.14 16.50
CA GLY A 123 11.79 9.18 15.78
C GLY A 123 12.65 9.85 14.70
N LEU A 124 11.97 10.43 13.71
CA LEU A 124 12.63 11.20 12.65
C LEU A 124 13.27 12.49 13.19
N PRO A 125 14.39 12.96 12.59
CA PRO A 125 14.94 14.28 12.87
C PRO A 125 13.89 15.39 12.74
N GLY A 126 13.97 16.39 13.63
CA GLY A 126 12.95 17.44 13.71
C GLY A 126 12.74 18.21 12.39
N GLU A 127 13.82 18.48 11.66
CA GLU A 127 13.78 19.14 10.35
C GLU A 127 13.08 18.29 9.29
N LEU A 128 13.42 17.00 9.21
CA LEU A 128 12.79 16.07 8.27
C LEU A 128 11.30 15.90 8.58
N ARG A 129 10.94 15.75 9.86
CA ARG A 129 9.52 15.75 10.28
C ARG A 129 8.81 17.03 9.87
N ALA A 130 9.43 18.19 10.03
CA ALA A 130 8.82 19.46 9.64
C ALA A 130 8.58 19.55 8.12
N ARG A 131 9.49 19.02 7.29
CA ARG A 131 9.27 18.95 5.83
C ARG A 131 8.14 17.98 5.45
N LEU A 132 8.04 16.82 6.11
CA LEU A 132 6.96 15.84 5.88
C LEU A 132 5.58 16.31 6.37
N LEU A 133 5.53 17.32 7.23
CA LEU A 133 4.29 17.95 7.69
C LEU A 133 3.99 19.26 6.96
N SER A 134 4.82 19.63 5.99
CA SER A 134 4.67 20.87 5.24
C SER A 134 3.39 20.87 4.39
N GLU A 135 2.75 22.03 4.29
CA GLU A 135 1.70 22.29 3.30
C GLU A 135 2.29 22.73 1.95
N ASP A 136 3.57 23.12 1.91
CA ASP A 136 4.31 23.30 0.66
C ASP A 136 4.53 21.95 -0.03
N GLY A 137 3.81 21.74 -1.14
CA GLY A 137 3.77 20.48 -1.90
C GLY A 137 5.14 20.00 -2.36
N PRO A 138 5.96 20.83 -3.04
CA PRO A 138 7.31 20.45 -3.45
C PRO A 138 8.21 20.04 -2.27
N ARG A 139 8.23 20.82 -1.18
CA ARG A 139 9.00 20.50 0.03
C ARG A 139 8.55 19.20 0.69
N HIS A 140 7.24 18.96 0.73
CA HIS A 140 6.66 17.72 1.25
C HIS A 140 7.06 16.51 0.40
N ARG A 141 6.94 16.60 -0.92
CA ARG A 141 7.32 15.53 -1.86
C ARG A 141 8.82 15.23 -1.81
N ALA A 142 9.68 16.25 -1.78
CA ALA A 142 11.12 16.06 -1.64
C ALA A 142 11.49 15.30 -0.35
N ALA A 143 10.79 15.56 0.76
CA ALA A 143 11.00 14.82 2.00
C ALA A 143 10.52 13.36 1.92
N ILE A 144 9.43 13.09 1.18
CA ILE A 144 8.97 11.71 0.90
C ILE A 144 10.00 10.95 0.07
N GLN A 145 10.56 11.59 -0.96
CA GLN A 145 11.62 11.03 -1.79
C GLN A 145 12.82 10.63 -0.93
N GLU A 146 13.30 11.56 -0.09
CA GLU A 146 14.45 11.33 0.78
C GLU A 146 14.26 10.11 1.71
N ILE A 147 13.11 10.00 2.38
CA ILE A 147 12.88 8.87 3.31
C ILE A 147 12.71 7.55 2.57
N ILE A 148 11.96 7.53 1.47
CA ILE A 148 11.71 6.29 0.73
C ILE A 148 12.99 5.79 0.08
N GLY A 149 13.74 6.67 -0.58
CA GLY A 149 15.04 6.33 -1.17
C GLY A 149 16.03 5.85 -0.12
N GLY A 150 16.12 6.55 1.03
CA GLY A 150 16.96 6.13 2.14
C GLY A 150 16.59 4.75 2.72
N TRP A 151 15.30 4.45 2.86
CA TRP A 151 14.86 3.13 3.34
C TRP A 151 15.11 2.02 2.33
N LEU A 152 14.91 2.29 1.04
CA LEU A 152 15.21 1.35 -0.04
C LEU A 152 16.71 1.05 -0.09
N ALA A 153 17.55 2.07 -0.14
CA ALA A 153 19.00 1.92 -0.18
C ALA A 153 19.51 1.07 1.00
N LYS A 154 19.11 1.42 2.23
CA LYS A 154 19.46 0.65 3.44
C LYS A 154 19.01 -0.82 3.35
N HIS A 155 17.81 -1.06 2.83
CA HIS A 155 17.28 -2.43 2.71
C HIS A 155 18.06 -3.23 1.67
N ILE A 156 18.34 -2.64 0.51
CA ILE A 156 19.11 -3.25 -0.58
C ILE A 156 20.52 -3.58 -0.10
N ASP A 157 21.19 -2.65 0.58
CA ASP A 157 22.52 -2.87 1.14
C ASP A 157 22.53 -4.01 2.17
N ALA A 158 21.47 -4.12 2.99
CA ALA A 158 21.35 -5.21 3.96
C ALA A 158 21.18 -6.59 3.32
N MET A 159 20.65 -6.67 2.09
CA MET A 159 20.58 -7.94 1.33
C MET A 159 21.94 -8.39 0.79
N LYS A 160 22.93 -7.48 0.72
CA LYS A 160 24.27 -7.71 0.16
C LYS A 160 24.23 -8.33 -1.25
N PRO A 161 23.52 -7.71 -2.22
CA PRO A 161 23.44 -8.23 -3.58
C PRO A 161 24.81 -8.24 -4.25
N THR A 162 25.01 -9.17 -5.19
CA THR A 162 26.16 -9.09 -6.11
C THR A 162 26.05 -7.85 -6.99
N PRO A 163 27.13 -7.42 -7.66
CA PRO A 163 27.06 -6.32 -8.63
C PRO A 163 26.04 -6.57 -9.74
N GLU A 164 25.88 -7.81 -10.22
CA GLU A 164 24.87 -8.12 -11.23
C GLU A 164 23.45 -8.05 -10.67
N GLU A 165 23.21 -8.57 -9.47
CA GLU A 165 21.90 -8.49 -8.80
C GLU A 165 21.49 -7.05 -8.53
N ARG A 166 22.45 -6.21 -8.13
CA ARG A 166 22.21 -4.77 -7.92
C ARG A 166 21.84 -4.07 -9.22
N ALA A 167 22.59 -4.32 -10.30
CA ALA A 167 22.28 -3.73 -11.60
C ALA A 167 20.91 -4.17 -12.13
N ALA A 168 20.55 -5.45 -11.96
CA ALA A 168 19.24 -5.96 -12.34
C ALA A 168 18.11 -5.32 -11.53
N LEU A 169 18.32 -5.12 -10.23
CA LEU A 169 17.36 -4.43 -9.37
C LEU A 169 17.20 -2.97 -9.75
N ASP A 170 18.30 -2.29 -10.06
CA ASP A 170 18.31 -0.90 -10.54
C ASP A 170 17.45 -0.75 -11.81
N THR A 171 17.69 -1.59 -12.82
CA THR A 171 16.85 -1.61 -14.03
C THR A 171 15.37 -1.86 -13.71
N GLU A 172 15.04 -2.81 -12.82
CA GLU A 172 13.64 -3.08 -12.49
C GLU A 172 12.99 -1.88 -11.76
N LEU A 173 13.70 -1.23 -10.83
CA LEU A 173 13.18 -0.05 -10.12
C LEU A 173 13.00 1.14 -11.06
N GLU A 174 13.90 1.33 -12.02
CA GLU A 174 13.77 2.34 -13.07
C GLU A 174 12.52 2.08 -13.93
N GLU A 175 12.32 0.86 -14.43
CA GLU A 175 11.14 0.50 -15.22
C GLU A 175 9.82 0.71 -14.45
N LEU A 176 9.78 0.38 -13.16
CA LEU A 176 8.61 0.63 -12.31
C LEU A 176 8.38 2.14 -12.12
N SER A 177 9.46 2.90 -12.01
CA SER A 177 9.41 4.36 -11.88
C SER A 177 8.88 5.02 -13.15
N GLU A 178 9.33 4.59 -14.32
CA GLU A 178 8.82 5.03 -15.62
C GLU A 178 7.33 4.73 -15.78
N LYS A 179 6.90 3.51 -15.44
CA LYS A 179 5.47 3.12 -15.44
C LYS A 179 4.66 4.02 -14.50
N GLY A 180 5.18 4.31 -13.30
CA GLY A 180 4.57 5.22 -12.34
C GLY A 180 4.41 6.64 -12.86
N LEU A 181 5.45 7.19 -13.49
CA LEU A 181 5.42 8.52 -14.09
C LEU A 181 4.47 8.60 -15.28
N ALA A 182 4.36 7.54 -16.09
CA ALA A 182 3.38 7.46 -17.15
C ALA A 182 1.93 7.52 -16.60
N MET A 183 1.67 6.94 -15.43
CA MET A 183 0.37 7.04 -14.76
C MET A 183 0.10 8.44 -14.21
N LEU A 184 1.12 9.10 -13.62
CA LEU A 184 0.98 10.49 -13.20
C LEU A 184 0.60 11.39 -14.39
N ARG A 185 1.31 11.25 -15.52
CA ARG A 185 1.03 11.99 -16.75
C ARG A 185 -0.39 11.72 -17.26
N SER A 186 -0.87 10.48 -17.22
CA SER A 186 -2.25 10.18 -17.64
C SER A 186 -3.33 10.81 -16.75
N TYR A 187 -3.04 11.10 -15.49
CA TYR A 187 -3.93 11.88 -14.63
C TYR A 187 -3.88 13.38 -14.93
N LEU A 188 -2.68 13.92 -15.20
CA LEU A 188 -2.47 15.34 -15.50
C LEU A 188 -3.02 15.75 -16.86
N ASP A 189 -2.72 14.97 -17.90
CA ASP A 189 -3.15 15.22 -19.27
C ASP A 189 -4.63 14.86 -19.49
N GLY A 190 -5.22 14.17 -18.50
CA GLY A 190 -6.54 13.56 -18.58
C GLY A 190 -6.56 12.30 -19.45
N LEU A 191 -7.69 11.60 -19.44
CA LEU A 191 -7.92 10.52 -20.40
C LEU A 191 -7.89 11.10 -21.83
N PRO A 192 -7.21 10.45 -22.78
CA PRO A 192 -7.19 10.95 -24.15
C PRO A 192 -8.62 11.01 -24.70
N VAL A 193 -8.90 12.02 -25.54
CA VAL A 193 -10.27 12.39 -25.97
C VAL A 193 -11.04 11.21 -26.56
N ASN A 194 -10.34 10.30 -27.24
CA ASN A 194 -10.91 9.07 -27.78
C ASN A 194 -11.47 8.14 -26.69
N VAL A 195 -10.80 8.03 -25.52
CA VAL A 195 -11.27 7.23 -24.39
C VAL A 195 -12.44 7.93 -23.68
N LEU A 196 -12.40 9.26 -23.52
CA LEU A 196 -13.53 10.01 -22.95
C LEU A 196 -14.79 9.94 -23.81
N ALA A 197 -14.60 9.85 -25.13
CA ALA A 197 -15.66 9.73 -26.13
C ALA A 197 -16.16 8.30 -26.34
N GLU A 198 -15.58 7.29 -25.69
CA GLU A 198 -16.06 5.91 -25.82
C GLU A 198 -17.53 5.79 -25.36
N PRO A 199 -18.43 5.32 -26.25
CA PRO A 199 -19.81 5.07 -25.89
C PRO A 199 -19.86 3.98 -24.81
N GLY A 200 -20.25 4.34 -23.59
CA GLY A 200 -20.35 3.42 -22.46
C GLY A 200 -19.33 3.63 -21.34
N LEU A 201 -18.42 4.62 -21.45
CA LEU A 201 -17.59 5.01 -20.31
C LEU A 201 -18.49 5.55 -19.18
N PRO A 202 -18.47 4.95 -17.97
CA PRO A 202 -19.29 5.42 -16.86
C PRO A 202 -18.95 6.86 -16.47
N GLU A 203 -19.95 7.68 -16.14
CA GLU A 203 -19.70 9.06 -15.68
C GLU A 203 -18.84 9.08 -14.41
N SER A 204 -18.97 8.08 -13.54
CA SER A 204 -18.11 7.90 -12.37
C SER A 204 -16.63 7.77 -12.73
N THR A 205 -16.30 7.17 -13.88
CA THR A 205 -14.92 7.11 -14.38
C THR A 205 -14.44 8.49 -14.81
N ARG A 206 -15.28 9.29 -15.45
CA ARG A 206 -14.92 10.65 -15.85
C ARG A 206 -14.73 11.56 -14.65
N GLU A 207 -15.63 11.48 -13.67
CA GLU A 207 -15.51 12.19 -12.39
C GLU A 207 -14.23 11.81 -11.66
N TYR A 208 -13.87 10.52 -11.65
CA TYR A 208 -12.62 10.04 -11.06
C TYR A 208 -11.39 10.75 -11.67
N TYR A 209 -11.28 10.79 -13.01
CA TYR A 209 -10.12 11.41 -13.66
C TYR A 209 -10.09 12.94 -13.48
N ARG A 210 -11.25 13.62 -13.45
CA ARG A 210 -11.31 15.06 -13.14
C ARG A 210 -10.82 15.33 -11.71
N ALA A 211 -11.25 14.51 -10.75
CA ALA A 211 -10.77 14.61 -9.38
C ALA A 211 -9.27 14.29 -9.27
N ALA A 212 -8.77 13.33 -10.05
CA ALA A 212 -7.36 12.96 -10.05
C ALA A 212 -6.48 14.10 -10.56
N ALA A 213 -6.87 14.72 -11.67
CA ALA A 213 -6.21 15.90 -12.20
C ALA A 213 -6.16 17.04 -11.17
N THR A 214 -7.21 17.20 -10.36
CA THR A 214 -7.24 18.21 -9.28
C THR A 214 -6.25 17.87 -8.15
N VAL A 215 -6.16 16.60 -7.74
CA VAL A 215 -5.23 16.16 -6.67
C VAL A 215 -3.77 16.31 -7.11
N TYR A 216 -3.49 16.03 -8.39
CA TYR A 216 -2.13 16.01 -8.91
C TYR A 216 -1.70 17.28 -9.64
N ALA A 217 -2.56 18.30 -9.79
CA ALA A 217 -2.33 19.47 -10.66
C ALA A 217 -0.93 20.11 -10.54
N ASP A 218 -0.38 20.19 -9.32
CA ASP A 218 0.92 20.81 -9.03
C ASP A 218 2.07 19.78 -8.88
N TRP A 219 1.92 18.59 -9.45
CA TRP A 219 2.92 17.53 -9.40
C TRP A 219 3.76 17.53 -10.68
N GLU A 220 5.04 17.83 -10.53
CA GLU A 220 6.02 17.73 -11.61
C GLU A 220 6.73 16.37 -11.63
N SER A 221 6.77 15.68 -10.48
CA SER A 221 7.43 14.39 -10.31
C SER A 221 6.71 13.51 -9.27
N CYS A 222 7.11 12.24 -9.22
CA CYS A 222 6.57 11.27 -8.26
C CYS A 222 7.63 10.96 -7.20
N PRO A 223 7.44 11.36 -5.93
CA PRO A 223 8.50 11.30 -4.93
C PRO A 223 8.94 9.87 -4.61
N SER A 224 8.03 8.89 -4.69
CA SER A 224 8.41 7.50 -4.48
C SER A 224 9.18 6.91 -5.67
N CYS A 225 8.84 7.31 -6.91
CA CYS A 225 9.58 6.88 -8.10
C CYS A 225 10.99 7.46 -8.07
N ASP A 226 11.12 8.77 -7.88
CA ASP A 226 12.42 9.46 -7.84
C ASP A 226 13.32 8.84 -6.75
N GLY A 227 12.76 8.58 -5.56
CA GLY A 227 13.49 7.95 -4.47
C GLY A 227 13.86 6.49 -4.75
N ALA A 228 13.04 5.75 -5.51
CA ALA A 228 13.33 4.37 -5.86
C ALA A 228 14.42 4.25 -6.94
N SER A 229 14.40 5.11 -7.96
CA SER A 229 15.45 5.17 -8.97
C SER A 229 16.81 5.57 -8.39
N GLU A 230 16.82 6.41 -7.35
CA GLU A 230 18.07 6.84 -6.69
C GLU A 230 18.58 5.84 -5.64
N ALA A 231 17.77 4.84 -5.24
CA ALA A 231 18.10 3.95 -4.13
C ALA A 231 19.31 3.03 -4.38
N CYS A 232 19.60 2.74 -5.65
CA CYS A 232 20.76 1.95 -6.05
C CYS A 232 22.00 2.80 -6.32
N ASP A 233 21.86 4.13 -6.39
CA ASP A 233 22.96 5.05 -6.64
C ASP A 233 23.78 5.29 -5.38
N THR A 234 24.93 4.62 -5.31
CA THR A 234 25.89 4.76 -4.20
C THR A 234 26.59 6.13 -4.13
N THR A 235 26.30 7.06 -5.05
CA THR A 235 26.87 8.42 -5.06
C THR A 235 26.02 9.47 -4.35
N ALA A 236 24.79 9.14 -3.88
CA ALA A 236 23.97 10.05 -3.08
C ALA A 236 24.54 10.25 -1.64
N PRO A 237 24.48 11.47 -1.08
CA PRO A 237 25.30 11.84 0.07
C PRO A 237 24.92 11.06 1.33
N THR A 238 25.94 10.51 1.96
CA THR A 238 25.91 9.98 3.33
C THR A 238 25.26 11.02 4.24
N MET A 239 24.16 10.67 4.88
CA MET A 239 23.56 11.47 5.95
C MET A 239 24.66 11.86 6.95
N GLY A 240 24.85 13.17 7.11
CA GLY A 240 25.83 13.72 8.03
C GLY A 240 25.63 13.15 9.43
N MET A 241 26.63 12.43 9.92
CA MET A 241 26.74 12.13 11.34
C MET A 241 26.76 13.44 12.13
N PRO A 242 26.06 13.56 13.26
CA PRO A 242 26.22 14.71 14.13
C PRO A 242 27.64 14.68 14.70
N GLY A 243 28.47 15.63 14.24
CA GLY A 243 29.80 15.87 14.78
C GLY A 243 29.68 16.23 16.26
N GLY A 244 30.31 15.43 17.10
CA GLY A 244 30.43 15.71 18.52
C GLY A 244 31.20 17.00 18.78
N ARG A 245 30.67 17.80 19.69
CA ARG A 245 31.42 18.56 20.70
C ARG A 245 30.63 18.57 21.99
#